data_AF-A1Z9B8-F1
#
_entry.id   AF-A1Z9B8-F1
#
_cell.length_a   1.000
_cell.length_b   1.000
_cell.length_c   1.000
_cell.angle_alpha   90.00
_cell.angle_beta   90.00
_cell.angle_gamma   90.00
#
_symmetry.space_group_name_H-M   'P 1'
#
loop_
_entity.id
_entity.type
_entity.pdbx_description
1 polymer ?
#
loop_
_entity_poly.entity_id
_entity_poly.type
_entity_poly.pdbx_seq_one_letter_code
_entity_poly.pdbx_strand_id
1 'polypeptide(L)'
;MKNCIASALLLLAVVAATQAASVATPTCGGTTSSKNINLVNPTNPPRVCEYHIKATSKYVCQLRIDWAMTLAQPTLETDDSGLTYAECTRDYFEVDGLKLCGTEVWQHIYVPFNATDGESLVDLVISLADRAGASGLPTAYWDMTVTQLECPAGASVRSLDLEDDVTIESRASTIKDGFFVAPPGCRQYFPEAKGAVKSFNYNDGDGIYPSRMNYAICFRRQTDTKTLTIRAYDFNVGDVVSASTLMTDENCYSSDSTNDLDADFLMVPQATFEDTHKHATYFCGSIKKDVVISSNNPGPLMVLFNSDDIYRQNEAGFAFTYVVS
;
A
#
# COMPACT_ATOMS: atom_id res chain seq x y z
N MET A 1 10.33 -72.86 20.33
CA MET A 1 9.04 -72.47 20.94
C MET A 1 8.99 -70.94 20.97
N LYS A 2 8.04 -70.32 20.24
CA LYS A 2 6.99 -69.40 20.77
C LYS A 2 7.51 -68.39 21.81
N ASN A 3 7.31 -67.07 21.70
CA ASN A 3 6.20 -66.34 21.11
C ASN A 3 6.58 -64.85 20.92
N CYS A 4 5.96 -64.24 19.92
CA CYS A 4 5.87 -62.81 19.70
C CYS A 4 5.18 -62.09 20.88
N ILE A 5 5.76 -60.99 21.35
CA ILE A 5 5.07 -59.95 22.12
C ILE A 5 5.04 -58.70 21.26
N ALA A 6 3.97 -58.55 20.50
CA ALA A 6 3.67 -57.31 19.79
C ALA A 6 3.17 -56.29 20.81
N SER A 7 4.04 -55.37 21.21
CA SER A 7 3.64 -54.20 22.03
C SER A 7 2.95 -53.20 21.11
N ALA A 8 1.63 -53.13 21.21
CA ALA A 8 0.82 -52.08 20.60
C ALA A 8 1.08 -50.76 21.34
N LEU A 9 1.91 -49.88 20.78
CA LEU A 9 1.97 -48.49 21.21
C LEU A 9 0.74 -47.75 20.68
N LEU A 10 -0.17 -47.44 21.60
CA LEU A 10 -1.32 -46.58 21.39
C LEU A 10 -0.82 -45.12 21.27
N LEU A 11 -0.64 -44.61 20.05
CA LEU A 11 -0.39 -43.19 19.83
C LEU A 11 -1.69 -42.41 20.01
N LEU A 12 -1.84 -41.74 21.16
CA LEU A 12 -2.83 -40.70 21.35
C LEU A 12 -2.56 -39.56 20.38
N ALA A 13 -3.42 -39.39 19.38
CA ALA A 13 -3.45 -38.21 18.53
C ALA A 13 -3.93 -37.02 19.37
N VAL A 14 -2.98 -36.24 19.91
CA VAL A 14 -3.28 -34.93 20.47
C VAL A 14 -3.60 -34.01 19.29
N VAL A 15 -4.89 -33.84 19.02
CA VAL A 15 -5.37 -32.78 18.14
C VAL A 15 -5.11 -31.47 18.87
N ALA A 16 -3.98 -30.84 18.58
CA ALA A 16 -3.73 -29.47 18.97
C ALA A 16 -4.76 -28.61 18.25
N ALA A 17 -5.83 -28.24 18.95
CA ALA A 17 -6.71 -27.17 18.51
C ALA A 17 -5.84 -25.91 18.39
N THR A 18 -5.46 -25.57 17.17
CA THR A 18 -4.85 -24.28 16.85
C THR A 18 -5.88 -23.24 17.24
N GLN A 19 -5.70 -22.57 18.38
CA GLN A 19 -6.49 -21.40 18.72
C GLN A 19 -6.29 -20.41 17.58
N ALA A 20 -7.35 -20.13 16.82
CA ALA A 20 -7.34 -19.03 15.87
C ALA A 20 -6.98 -17.78 16.67
N ALA A 21 -5.92 -17.07 16.28
CA ALA A 21 -5.56 -15.81 16.91
C ALA A 21 -6.80 -14.90 16.89
N SER A 22 -7.23 -14.41 18.05
CA SER A 22 -8.39 -13.55 18.14
C SER A 22 -8.12 -12.25 17.37
N VAL A 23 -8.97 -11.95 16.38
CA VAL A 23 -8.96 -10.66 15.68
C VAL A 23 -9.83 -9.69 16.48
N ALA A 24 -9.26 -8.56 16.89
CA ALA A 24 -10.02 -7.54 17.61
C ALA A 24 -10.87 -6.70 16.66
N THR A 25 -12.06 -6.31 17.08
CA THR A 25 -12.98 -5.48 16.29
C THR A 25 -13.42 -4.25 17.09
N PRO A 26 -12.55 -3.24 17.27
CA PRO A 26 -12.90 -2.04 18.01
C PRO A 26 -14.01 -1.27 17.29
N THR A 27 -14.89 -0.63 18.05
CA THR A 27 -15.89 0.31 17.52
C THR A 27 -15.24 1.66 17.23
N CYS A 28 -15.92 2.53 16.48
CA CYS A 28 -15.51 3.94 16.32
C CYS A 28 -15.27 4.60 17.70
N GLY A 29 -14.17 5.34 17.83
CA GLY A 29 -13.66 5.92 19.08
C GLY A 29 -12.93 4.91 19.98
N GLY A 30 -12.81 3.66 19.55
CA GLY A 30 -12.22 2.59 20.33
C GLY A 30 -10.70 2.59 20.29
N THR A 31 -10.10 2.05 21.35
CA THR A 31 -8.67 1.78 21.43
C THR A 31 -8.41 0.29 21.49
N THR A 32 -7.39 -0.18 20.78
CA THR A 32 -6.95 -1.58 20.84
C THR A 32 -5.44 -1.67 20.72
N SER A 33 -4.84 -2.65 21.40
CA SER A 33 -3.42 -3.00 21.26
C SER A 33 -3.23 -4.40 20.67
N SER A 34 -4.22 -4.90 19.94
CA SER A 34 -4.18 -6.27 19.40
C SER A 34 -3.29 -6.36 18.17
N LYS A 35 -2.64 -7.51 17.99
CA LYS A 35 -1.79 -7.80 16.83
C LYS A 35 -2.55 -7.69 15.50
N ASN A 36 -3.72 -8.34 15.44
CA ASN A 36 -4.61 -8.37 14.29
C ASN A 36 -5.92 -7.70 14.67
N ILE A 37 -6.35 -6.74 13.86
CA ILE A 37 -7.50 -5.89 14.13
C ILE A 37 -8.33 -5.83 12.84
N ASN A 38 -9.64 -5.94 12.94
CA ASN A 38 -10.55 -5.66 11.84
C ASN A 38 -11.43 -4.46 12.18
N LEU A 39 -11.34 -3.41 11.35
CA LEU A 39 -12.12 -2.18 11.43
C LEU A 39 -13.23 -2.25 10.40
N VAL A 40 -14.43 -2.53 10.87
CA VAL A 40 -15.62 -2.67 10.02
C VAL A 40 -16.54 -1.48 10.22
N ASN A 41 -17.15 -1.02 9.14
CA ASN A 41 -18.13 0.05 9.17
C ASN A 41 -19.30 -0.30 10.12
N PRO A 42 -19.65 0.57 11.08
CA PRO A 42 -20.82 0.35 11.93
C PRO A 42 -22.12 0.59 11.14
N THR A 43 -23.25 0.07 11.63
CA THR A 43 -24.57 0.23 10.99
C THR A 43 -24.99 1.70 10.83
N ASN A 44 -24.62 2.55 11.79
CA ASN A 44 -24.85 4.00 11.75
C ASN A 44 -23.51 4.71 11.96
N PRO A 45 -22.70 4.91 10.91
CA PRO A 45 -21.40 5.54 11.07
C PRO A 45 -21.56 7.00 11.49
N PRO A 46 -20.79 7.46 12.51
CA PRO A 46 -20.73 8.88 12.84
C PRO A 46 -20.07 9.68 11.70
N ARG A 47 -20.17 11.01 11.75
CA ARG A 47 -19.47 11.91 10.79
C ARG A 47 -17.95 11.74 10.81
N VAL A 48 -17.39 11.42 11.99
CA VAL A 48 -15.97 11.12 12.16
C VAL A 48 -15.87 9.86 13.01
N CYS A 49 -15.16 8.86 12.49
CA CYS A 49 -14.88 7.60 13.15
C CYS A 49 -13.36 7.46 13.28
N GLU A 50 -12.88 7.51 14.52
CA GLU A 50 -11.45 7.45 14.83
C GLU A 50 -11.13 6.13 15.54
N TYR A 51 -10.07 5.46 15.12
CA TYR A 51 -9.59 4.22 15.73
C TYR A 51 -8.17 4.43 16.27
N HIS A 52 -7.99 4.13 17.54
CA HIS A 52 -6.73 4.34 18.25
C HIS A 52 -5.94 3.02 18.35
N ILE A 53 -4.90 2.86 17.54
CA ILE A 53 -4.09 1.64 17.46
C ILE A 53 -2.88 1.78 18.37
N LYS A 54 -2.91 1.13 19.53
CA LYS A 54 -1.78 1.06 20.45
C LYS A 54 -0.81 -0.03 20.05
N ALA A 55 0.48 0.22 20.24
CA ALA A 55 1.51 -0.77 19.97
C ALA A 55 1.27 -2.04 20.80
N THR A 56 1.17 -3.21 20.14
CA THR A 56 1.01 -4.50 20.83
C THR A 56 2.29 -4.91 21.59
N SER A 57 3.44 -4.38 21.19
CA SER A 57 4.74 -4.58 21.82
C SER A 57 5.69 -3.44 21.42
N LYS A 58 6.83 -3.31 22.12
CA LYS A 58 7.87 -2.33 21.77
C LYS A 58 8.59 -2.60 20.45
N TYR A 59 8.36 -3.77 19.84
CA TYR A 59 9.02 -4.19 18.60
C TYR A 59 8.20 -3.91 17.35
N VAL A 60 6.97 -3.41 17.52
CA VAL A 60 6.17 -2.92 16.40
C VAL A 60 6.94 -1.81 15.72
N CYS A 61 7.07 -1.93 14.41
CA CYS A 61 7.78 -0.97 13.57
C CYS A 61 6.88 -0.43 12.44
N GLN A 62 5.84 -1.18 12.08
CA GLN A 62 4.96 -0.86 10.97
C GLN A 62 3.55 -1.38 11.23
N LEU A 63 2.56 -0.72 10.64
CA LEU A 63 1.24 -1.27 10.40
C LEU A 63 1.13 -1.63 8.93
N ARG A 64 0.59 -2.81 8.65
CA ARG A 64 0.02 -3.14 7.34
C ARG A 64 -1.49 -3.02 7.46
N ILE A 65 -2.08 -2.17 6.64
CA ILE A 65 -3.53 -1.95 6.60
C ILE A 65 -4.00 -2.39 5.22
N ASP A 66 -4.74 -3.48 5.17
CA ASP A 66 -5.40 -3.96 3.96
C ASP A 66 -6.88 -3.55 4.03
N TRP A 67 -7.47 -3.04 2.95
CA TRP A 67 -8.86 -2.60 2.97
C TRP A 67 -9.63 -2.92 1.68
N ALA A 68 -10.94 -3.02 1.89
CA ALA A 68 -11.94 -2.71 0.88
C ALA A 68 -12.80 -1.55 1.40
N MET A 69 -13.00 -0.52 0.58
CA MET A 69 -13.83 0.62 0.95
C MET A 69 -14.61 1.19 -0.24
N THR A 70 -15.73 1.82 0.08
CA THR A 70 -16.51 2.63 -0.85
C THR A 70 -16.84 3.93 -0.13
N LEU A 71 -16.14 4.99 -0.52
CA LEU A 71 -16.32 6.35 -0.06
C LEU A 71 -16.72 7.23 -1.25
N ALA A 72 -17.11 8.48 -1.00
CA ALA A 72 -17.28 9.46 -2.06
C ALA A 72 -16.00 9.56 -2.92
N GLN A 73 -16.18 9.72 -4.22
CA GLN A 73 -15.08 10.00 -5.14
C GLN A 73 -14.39 11.32 -4.79
N PRO A 74 -13.13 11.52 -5.21
CA PRO A 74 -12.48 12.83 -5.12
C PRO A 74 -13.37 13.93 -5.70
N THR A 75 -13.45 15.05 -4.99
CA THR A 75 -14.16 16.23 -5.48
C THR A 75 -13.22 17.00 -6.40
N LEU A 76 -13.72 17.35 -7.58
CA LEU A 76 -13.03 18.24 -8.51
C LEU A 76 -13.34 19.68 -8.11
N GLU A 77 -12.34 20.39 -7.61
CA GLU A 77 -12.43 21.79 -7.21
C GLU A 77 -11.60 22.63 -8.18
N THR A 78 -12.18 23.70 -8.73
CA THR A 78 -11.46 24.63 -9.62
C THR A 78 -11.17 25.90 -8.85
N ASP A 79 -9.91 26.33 -8.83
CA ASP A 79 -9.50 27.57 -8.16
C ASP A 79 -9.72 28.82 -9.04
N ASP A 80 -9.41 29.99 -8.49
CA ASP A 80 -9.51 31.28 -9.20
C ASP A 80 -8.58 31.38 -10.42
N SER A 81 -7.54 30.54 -10.50
CA SER A 81 -6.62 30.47 -11.64
C SER A 81 -7.15 29.61 -12.79
N GLY A 82 -8.24 28.86 -12.55
CA GLY A 82 -8.83 27.91 -13.49
C GLY A 82 -8.21 26.52 -13.45
N LEU A 83 -7.30 26.27 -12.50
CA LEU A 83 -6.72 24.95 -12.26
C LEU A 83 -7.70 24.09 -11.47
N THR A 84 -7.77 22.80 -11.81
CA THR A 84 -8.67 21.85 -11.16
C THR A 84 -7.85 20.86 -10.33
N TYR A 85 -8.35 20.53 -9.15
CA TYR A 85 -7.72 19.66 -8.16
C TYR A 85 -8.65 18.51 -7.80
N ALA A 86 -8.13 17.29 -7.69
CA ALA A 86 -8.90 16.11 -7.29
C ALA A 86 -8.62 15.76 -5.83
N GLU A 87 -9.50 16.18 -4.92
CA GLU A 87 -9.26 16.05 -3.48
C GLU A 87 -10.35 15.25 -2.76
N CYS A 88 -9.94 14.44 -1.78
CA CYS A 88 -10.85 13.70 -0.92
C CYS A 88 -11.41 14.59 0.20
N THR A 89 -12.34 15.49 -0.13
CA THR A 89 -12.92 16.48 0.81
C THR A 89 -14.24 16.05 1.43
N ARG A 90 -15.05 15.25 0.71
CA ARG A 90 -16.38 14.81 1.18
C ARG A 90 -16.28 13.65 2.16
N ASP A 91 -15.70 12.55 1.70
CA ASP A 91 -15.34 11.42 2.54
C ASP A 91 -13.87 11.13 2.36
N TYR A 92 -13.22 10.70 3.43
CA TYR A 92 -11.83 10.25 3.33
C TYR A 92 -11.48 9.30 4.48
N PHE A 93 -10.61 8.34 4.17
CA PHE A 93 -9.78 7.64 5.12
C PHE A 93 -8.45 8.38 5.22
N GLU A 94 -8.15 8.91 6.40
CA GLU A 94 -6.91 9.60 6.71
C GLU A 94 -5.96 8.69 7.48
N VAL A 95 -4.76 8.52 6.92
CA VAL A 95 -3.71 7.70 7.49
C VAL A 95 -2.34 8.23 7.07
N ASP A 96 -1.45 8.45 8.03
CA ASP A 96 -0.07 8.91 7.81
C ASP A 96 0.04 10.12 6.86
N GLY A 97 -0.85 11.10 7.07
CA GLY A 97 -0.94 12.34 6.28
C GLY A 97 -1.61 12.19 4.90
N LEU A 98 -2.00 10.99 4.49
CA LEU A 98 -2.71 10.74 3.23
C LEU A 98 -4.21 10.71 3.46
N LYS A 99 -4.96 11.30 2.53
CA LYS A 99 -6.43 11.20 2.47
C LYS A 99 -6.84 10.39 1.25
N LEU A 100 -7.43 9.23 1.48
CA LEU A 100 -7.86 8.29 0.45
C LEU A 100 -9.38 8.21 0.39
N CYS A 101 -9.95 8.13 -0.80
CA CYS A 101 -11.39 8.07 -1.01
C CYS A 101 -11.74 7.37 -2.33
N GLY A 102 -13.04 7.29 -2.65
CA GLY A 102 -13.55 6.56 -3.80
C GLY A 102 -13.75 5.06 -3.54
N THR A 103 -13.65 4.25 -4.59
CA THR A 103 -13.96 2.81 -4.55
C THR A 103 -12.69 1.99 -4.69
N GLU A 104 -12.41 1.19 -3.67
CA GLU A 104 -11.15 0.46 -3.54
C GLU A 104 -11.42 -0.95 -3.04
N VAL A 105 -10.94 -1.94 -3.77
CA VAL A 105 -11.09 -3.35 -3.39
C VAL A 105 -9.71 -3.98 -3.36
N TRP A 106 -9.35 -4.60 -2.23
CA TRP A 106 -8.06 -5.29 -2.05
C TRP A 106 -6.83 -4.39 -2.17
N GLN A 107 -6.90 -3.18 -1.61
CA GLN A 107 -5.76 -2.29 -1.49
C GLN A 107 -5.05 -2.47 -0.16
N HIS A 108 -3.81 -2.01 -0.09
CA HIS A 108 -3.10 -1.94 1.18
C HIS A 108 -2.12 -0.77 1.24
N ILE A 109 -1.78 -0.39 2.47
CA ILE A 109 -0.77 0.62 2.78
C ILE A 109 0.05 0.18 4.00
N TYR A 110 1.31 0.59 3.99
CA TYR A 110 2.25 0.45 5.08
C TYR A 110 2.47 1.80 5.76
N VAL A 111 2.26 1.81 7.07
CA VAL A 111 2.41 2.98 7.93
C VAL A 111 3.56 2.72 8.90
N PRO A 112 4.58 3.60 8.99
CA PRO A 112 5.58 3.52 10.05
C PRO A 112 4.93 3.60 11.43
N PHE A 113 5.40 2.77 12.36
CA PHE A 113 4.96 2.78 13.75
C PHE A 113 6.15 2.43 14.64
N ASN A 114 6.96 3.42 15.01
CA ASN A 114 8.26 3.22 15.65
C ASN A 114 8.14 3.02 17.17
N ALA A 115 7.56 1.89 17.61
CA ALA A 115 7.33 1.64 19.03
C ALA A 115 8.61 1.53 19.88
N THR A 116 9.74 1.25 19.24
CA THR A 116 11.05 1.24 19.90
C THR A 116 11.48 2.66 20.30
N ASP A 117 11.12 3.67 19.50
CA ASP A 117 11.49 5.08 19.70
C ASP A 117 10.47 5.84 20.58
N GLY A 118 9.51 5.13 21.15
CA GLY A 118 8.51 5.68 22.08
C GLY A 118 7.16 6.03 21.45
N GLU A 119 6.99 5.85 20.13
CA GLU A 119 5.66 5.95 19.52
C GLU A 119 4.74 4.85 20.07
N SER A 120 3.64 5.23 20.71
CA SER A 120 2.77 4.23 21.39
C SER A 120 1.38 4.11 20.78
N LEU A 121 1.05 4.97 19.81
CA LEU A 121 -0.27 5.13 19.24
C LEU A 121 -0.17 5.55 17.77
N VAL A 122 -1.02 4.98 16.91
CA VAL A 122 -1.33 5.48 15.58
C VAL A 122 -2.84 5.61 15.46
N ASP A 123 -3.31 6.77 15.00
CA ASP A 123 -4.73 7.04 14.81
C ASP A 123 -5.12 6.87 13.34
N LEU A 124 -6.22 6.17 13.12
CA LEU A 124 -6.82 5.93 11.81
C LEU A 124 -8.19 6.62 11.78
N VAL A 125 -8.39 7.55 10.86
CA VAL A 125 -9.58 8.41 10.87
C VAL A 125 -10.39 8.22 9.59
N ILE A 126 -11.68 7.98 9.74
CA ILE A 126 -12.64 8.02 8.63
C ILE A 126 -13.56 9.21 8.85
N SER A 127 -13.53 10.15 7.92
CA SER A 127 -14.39 11.33 7.91
C SER A 127 -15.41 11.18 6.79
N LEU A 128 -16.67 11.50 7.10
CA LEU A 128 -17.80 11.35 6.20
C LEU A 128 -18.53 12.68 6.01
N ALA A 129 -19.01 12.93 4.80
CA ALA A 129 -19.87 14.05 4.46
C ALA A 129 -21.28 13.88 5.05
N ASP A 130 -22.03 14.98 5.03
CA ASP A 130 -23.46 14.91 5.34
C ASP A 130 -24.18 14.11 4.26
N ARG A 131 -25.01 13.17 4.71
CA ARG A 131 -25.86 12.35 3.84
C ARG A 131 -27.35 12.57 4.11
N ALA A 132 -27.72 13.57 4.90
CA ALA A 132 -29.11 13.98 5.04
C ALA A 132 -29.67 14.45 3.68
N GLY A 133 -30.75 13.81 3.21
CA GLY A 133 -31.38 14.13 1.93
C GLY A 133 -30.76 13.44 0.71
N ALA A 134 -31.05 13.94 -0.49
CA ALA A 134 -30.58 13.38 -1.75
C ALA A 134 -29.17 13.88 -2.10
N SER A 135 -28.16 13.45 -1.34
CA SER A 135 -26.76 13.88 -1.53
C SER A 135 -26.09 13.35 -2.81
N GLY A 136 -26.67 12.31 -3.44
CA GLY A 136 -26.08 11.61 -4.58
C GLY A 136 -24.78 10.85 -4.25
N LEU A 137 -24.39 10.80 -2.97
CA LEU A 137 -23.19 10.14 -2.51
C LEU A 137 -23.43 8.62 -2.36
N PRO A 138 -22.39 7.79 -2.56
CA PRO A 138 -22.48 6.38 -2.25
C PRO A 138 -22.70 6.16 -0.74
N THR A 139 -23.27 5.00 -0.41
CA THR A 139 -23.31 4.54 0.98
C THR A 139 -21.89 4.25 1.41
N ALA A 140 -21.42 4.93 2.46
CA ALA A 140 -20.07 4.72 2.97
C ALA A 140 -19.91 3.29 3.50
N TYR A 141 -18.84 2.63 3.09
CA TYR A 141 -18.51 1.28 3.49
C TYR A 141 -17.00 1.14 3.65
N TRP A 142 -16.57 0.38 4.65
CA TRP A 142 -15.18 -0.04 4.82
C TRP A 142 -15.08 -1.33 5.61
N ASP A 143 -14.12 -2.16 5.24
CA ASP A 143 -13.67 -3.37 5.93
C ASP A 143 -12.14 -3.36 5.84
N MET A 144 -11.47 -3.06 6.95
CA MET A 144 -10.02 -2.84 7.01
C MET A 144 -9.37 -3.78 8.00
N THR A 145 -8.44 -4.62 7.53
CA THR A 145 -7.61 -5.46 8.38
C THR A 145 -6.30 -4.75 8.68
N VAL A 146 -6.07 -4.41 9.95
CA VAL A 146 -4.82 -3.83 10.45
C VAL A 146 -4.00 -4.93 11.12
N THR A 147 -2.77 -5.11 10.64
CA THR A 147 -1.79 -6.02 11.22
C THR A 147 -0.60 -5.23 11.74
N GLN A 148 -0.30 -5.34 13.03
CA GLN A 148 0.91 -4.74 13.60
C GLN A 148 2.11 -5.62 13.29
N LEU A 149 3.08 -5.12 12.54
CA LEU A 149 4.29 -5.87 12.16
C LEU A 149 5.42 -5.57 13.14
N GLU A 150 5.96 -6.63 13.73
CA GLU A 150 7.14 -6.55 14.59
C GLU A 150 8.39 -6.73 13.75
N CYS A 151 9.33 -5.79 13.87
CA CYS A 151 10.63 -5.91 13.24
C CYS A 151 11.59 -6.65 14.19
N PRO A 152 12.35 -7.64 13.70
CA PRO A 152 13.52 -8.12 14.44
C PRO A 152 14.45 -6.94 14.76
N ALA A 153 14.96 -6.89 15.99
CA ALA A 153 16.05 -5.98 16.32
C ALA A 153 17.19 -6.21 15.30
N GLY A 154 17.54 -5.17 14.52
CA GLY A 154 18.53 -5.23 13.43
C GLY A 154 17.97 -5.39 12.02
N ALA A 155 16.64 -5.52 11.82
CA ALA A 155 16.04 -5.55 10.47
C ALA A 155 16.10 -4.18 9.77
N SER A 156 16.07 -3.08 10.54
CA SER A 156 16.61 -1.80 10.10
C SER A 156 18.10 -1.76 10.46
N VAL A 157 18.98 -1.76 9.47
CA VAL A 157 20.43 -1.51 9.67
C VAL A 157 20.67 -0.02 9.97
N ARG A 158 19.93 0.54 10.93
CA ARG A 158 20.13 1.91 11.40
C ARG A 158 19.97 1.93 12.93
N SER A 159 21.10 2.19 13.57
CA SER A 159 21.32 2.30 15.01
C SER A 159 21.26 1.00 15.81
N LEU A 160 22.44 0.40 15.99
CA LEU A 160 22.72 -0.47 17.13
C LEU A 160 23.53 0.35 18.13
N ASP A 161 22.88 1.30 18.82
CA ASP A 161 23.37 1.75 20.13
C ASP A 161 22.95 0.68 21.15
N LEU A 162 23.65 -0.47 21.10
CA LEU A 162 23.45 -1.53 22.09
C LEU A 162 24.28 -1.19 23.33
N GLU A 163 23.67 -0.54 24.30
CA GLU A 163 24.23 -0.47 25.67
C GLU A 163 23.85 -1.68 26.53
N ASP A 164 23.03 -2.62 26.04
CA ASP A 164 22.68 -3.82 26.80
C ASP A 164 23.11 -5.11 26.09
N ASP A 165 23.82 -5.95 26.84
CA ASP A 165 24.22 -7.35 26.57
C ASP A 165 22.99 -8.28 26.44
N VAL A 166 22.06 -7.95 25.55
CA VAL A 166 20.92 -8.80 25.23
C VAL A 166 21.31 -9.71 24.07
N THR A 167 21.42 -11.00 24.34
CA THR A 167 21.64 -12.06 23.35
C THR A 167 20.62 -11.98 22.19
N ILE A 168 20.99 -11.29 21.11
CA ILE A 168 20.14 -10.96 19.94
C ILE A 168 19.62 -12.22 19.24
N GLU A 169 20.44 -13.28 19.19
CA GLU A 169 20.14 -14.50 18.44
C GLU A 169 18.89 -15.24 18.95
N SER A 170 18.60 -15.17 20.25
CA SER A 170 17.52 -15.97 20.86
C SER A 170 16.12 -15.49 20.46
N ARG A 171 15.89 -14.18 20.24
CA ARG A 171 14.56 -13.62 19.92
C ARG A 171 14.33 -13.26 18.46
N ALA A 172 15.38 -13.04 17.67
CA ALA A 172 15.24 -12.90 16.22
C ALA A 172 14.54 -14.12 15.59
N SER A 173 14.69 -15.31 16.20
CA SER A 173 14.01 -16.55 15.80
C SER A 173 12.49 -16.57 16.02
N THR A 174 11.94 -15.68 16.87
CA THR A 174 10.52 -15.70 17.24
C THR A 174 9.65 -14.75 16.43
N ILE A 175 10.25 -13.78 15.74
CA ILE A 175 9.53 -12.75 14.99
C ILE A 175 9.22 -13.28 13.58
N LYS A 176 7.94 -13.57 13.34
CA LYS A 176 7.46 -14.22 12.12
C LYS A 176 7.06 -13.25 11.00
N ASP A 177 7.12 -11.95 11.26
CA ASP A 177 6.55 -10.95 10.36
C ASP A 177 7.51 -10.50 9.25
N GLY A 178 8.78 -10.94 9.28
CA GLY A 178 9.81 -10.44 8.36
C GLY A 178 9.50 -10.58 6.87
N PHE A 179 8.61 -11.50 6.49
CA PHE A 179 8.12 -11.60 5.11
C PHE A 179 7.22 -10.43 4.71
N PHE A 180 6.47 -9.85 5.66
CA PHE A 180 5.54 -8.75 5.44
C PHE A 180 6.13 -7.39 5.80
N VAL A 181 7.22 -7.32 6.55
CA VAL A 181 7.89 -6.05 6.87
C VAL A 181 8.41 -5.38 5.59
N ALA A 182 7.91 -4.19 5.30
CA ALA A 182 8.30 -3.40 4.15
C ALA A 182 9.61 -2.64 4.41
N PRO A 183 10.48 -2.42 3.40
CA PRO A 183 11.59 -1.49 3.56
C PRO A 183 11.11 -0.07 3.94
N PRO A 184 11.90 0.71 4.70
CA PRO A 184 11.53 2.09 5.03
C PRO A 184 11.24 2.93 3.79
N GLY A 185 10.16 3.72 3.82
CA GLY A 185 9.71 4.55 2.70
C GLY A 185 8.75 3.87 1.72
N CYS A 186 8.60 2.55 1.78
CA CYS A 186 7.61 1.83 0.98
C CYS A 186 6.21 2.01 1.57
N ARG A 187 5.32 2.67 0.83
CA ARG A 187 3.90 2.83 1.20
C ARG A 187 3.09 1.62 0.75
N GLN A 188 3.46 0.98 -0.36
CA GLN A 188 2.94 -0.32 -0.74
C GLN A 188 4.12 -1.30 -0.81
N TYR A 189 3.92 -2.51 -0.28
CA TYR A 189 4.92 -3.57 -0.37
C TYR A 189 4.26 -4.89 -0.75
N PHE A 190 4.85 -5.52 -1.76
CA PHE A 190 4.40 -6.75 -2.39
C PHE A 190 5.47 -7.84 -2.19
N PRO A 191 5.33 -8.67 -1.15
CA PRO A 191 6.33 -9.68 -0.82
C PRO A 191 6.30 -10.93 -1.70
N GLU A 192 5.17 -11.19 -2.36
CA GLU A 192 5.00 -12.27 -3.31
C GLU A 192 5.75 -11.99 -4.61
N ALA A 193 6.30 -13.03 -5.23
CA ALA A 193 7.06 -12.91 -6.48
C ALA A 193 6.20 -12.49 -7.69
N LYS A 194 4.88 -12.56 -7.60
CA LYS A 194 3.96 -12.14 -8.66
C LYS A 194 2.66 -11.61 -8.06
N GLY A 195 2.05 -10.66 -8.75
CA GLY A 195 0.79 -10.06 -8.33
C GLY A 195 0.32 -8.98 -9.28
N ALA A 196 -0.63 -8.19 -8.80
CA ALA A 196 -1.16 -7.03 -9.51
C ALA A 196 -1.09 -5.80 -8.60
N VAL A 197 -0.90 -4.65 -9.22
CA VAL A 197 -0.89 -3.34 -8.56
C VAL A 197 -1.89 -2.47 -9.30
N LYS A 198 -2.66 -1.70 -8.54
CA LYS A 198 -3.58 -0.67 -9.02
C LYS A 198 -3.28 0.61 -8.24
N SER A 199 -3.34 1.76 -8.91
CA SER A 199 -3.30 3.06 -8.22
C SER A 199 -4.47 3.19 -7.25
N PHE A 200 -4.33 4.11 -6.29
CA PHE A 200 -5.47 4.43 -5.43
C PHE A 200 -6.61 5.04 -6.26
N ASN A 201 -7.82 4.64 -5.90
CA ASN A 201 -9.08 4.90 -6.55
C ASN A 201 -9.07 4.58 -8.05
N TYR A 202 -8.46 3.47 -8.46
CA TYR A 202 -8.45 3.07 -9.86
C TYR A 202 -9.86 2.73 -10.38
N ASN A 203 -10.70 2.08 -9.57
CA ASN A 203 -12.10 1.74 -9.88
C ASN A 203 -12.32 1.21 -11.32
N ASP A 204 -11.49 0.25 -11.73
CA ASP A 204 -11.50 -0.38 -13.06
C ASP A 204 -11.34 0.61 -14.24
N GLY A 205 -10.60 1.69 -14.02
CA GLY A 205 -10.30 2.74 -15.01
C GLY A 205 -11.30 3.89 -15.01
N ASP A 206 -12.34 3.82 -14.19
CA ASP A 206 -13.37 4.87 -14.06
C ASP A 206 -13.13 5.82 -12.87
N GLY A 207 -12.13 5.54 -12.04
CA GLY A 207 -11.79 6.38 -10.89
C GLY A 207 -10.74 7.43 -11.23
N ILE A 208 -10.51 8.34 -10.28
CA ILE A 208 -9.54 9.44 -10.39
C ILE A 208 -8.58 9.31 -9.21
N TYR A 209 -7.27 9.22 -9.43
CA TYR A 209 -6.34 9.25 -8.31
C TYR A 209 -6.38 10.63 -7.65
N PRO A 210 -6.36 10.73 -6.32
CA PRO A 210 -6.33 12.05 -5.69
C PRO A 210 -5.00 12.77 -6.01
N SER A 211 -5.03 14.10 -6.03
CA SER A 211 -3.84 14.93 -6.25
C SER A 211 -2.79 14.74 -5.14
N ARG A 212 -1.54 15.16 -5.40
CA ARG A 212 -0.41 15.14 -4.43
C ARG A 212 0.00 13.76 -3.94
N MET A 213 -0.10 12.74 -4.80
CA MET A 213 0.38 11.41 -4.45
C MET A 213 1.88 11.36 -4.61
N ASN A 214 2.58 10.93 -3.58
CA ASN A 214 4.01 10.64 -3.66
C ASN A 214 4.29 9.40 -2.83
N TYR A 215 4.34 8.25 -3.50
CA TYR A 215 4.48 6.98 -2.80
C TYR A 215 5.25 5.93 -3.58
N ALA A 216 6.07 5.16 -2.83
CA ALA A 216 6.83 4.05 -3.36
C ALA A 216 6.06 2.73 -3.24
N ILE A 217 5.98 2.02 -4.35
CA ILE A 217 5.49 0.66 -4.50
C ILE A 217 6.70 -0.26 -4.56
N CYS A 218 6.91 -1.07 -3.53
CA CYS A 218 8.08 -1.89 -3.39
C CYS A 218 7.78 -3.37 -3.58
N PHE A 219 8.74 -4.09 -4.16
CA PHE A 219 8.67 -5.54 -4.39
C PHE A 219 9.80 -6.22 -3.64
N ARG A 220 9.51 -7.38 -3.05
CA ARG A 220 10.54 -8.13 -2.32
C ARG A 220 11.60 -8.67 -3.29
N ARG A 221 12.84 -8.28 -3.03
CA ARG A 221 14.02 -8.82 -3.70
C ARG A 221 14.56 -10.04 -2.96
N GLN A 222 14.89 -11.09 -3.69
CA GLN A 222 15.64 -12.26 -3.20
C GLN A 222 17.08 -12.21 -3.72
N THR A 223 17.97 -13.05 -3.16
CA THR A 223 19.40 -13.06 -3.51
C THR A 223 19.68 -13.40 -4.97
N ASP A 224 18.81 -14.20 -5.59
CA ASP A 224 18.89 -14.64 -6.97
C ASP A 224 18.15 -13.73 -7.95
N THR A 225 17.29 -12.81 -7.47
CA THR A 225 16.49 -11.89 -8.29
C THR A 225 17.34 -11.10 -9.30
N LYS A 226 17.00 -11.25 -10.57
CA LYS A 226 17.61 -10.59 -11.73
C LYS A 226 16.77 -9.46 -12.27
N THR A 227 15.46 -9.61 -12.31
CA THR A 227 14.56 -8.72 -13.05
C THR A 227 13.21 -8.55 -12.36
N LEU A 228 12.69 -7.34 -12.42
CA LEU A 228 11.29 -7.03 -12.21
C LEU A 228 10.65 -6.80 -13.58
N THR A 229 9.75 -7.68 -14.00
CA THR A 229 8.94 -7.49 -15.20
C THR A 229 7.60 -6.90 -14.81
N ILE A 230 7.22 -5.79 -15.45
CA ILE A 230 5.94 -5.10 -15.28
C ILE A 230 5.19 -5.16 -16.60
N ARG A 231 3.97 -5.66 -16.56
CA ARG A 231 3.01 -5.62 -17.67
C ARG A 231 1.90 -4.67 -17.30
N ALA A 232 1.98 -3.44 -17.82
CA ALA A 232 0.90 -2.47 -17.75
C ALA A 232 -0.17 -2.83 -18.78
N TYR A 233 -1.42 -2.91 -18.34
CA TYR A 233 -2.58 -3.19 -19.19
C TYR A 233 -3.57 -2.03 -19.23
N ASP A 234 -3.50 -1.14 -18.24
CA ASP A 234 -4.19 0.15 -18.23
C ASP A 234 -3.32 1.19 -17.55
N PHE A 235 -3.24 2.38 -18.13
CA PHE A 235 -2.35 3.44 -17.68
C PHE A 235 -2.83 4.76 -18.26
N ASN A 236 -3.24 5.69 -17.40
CA ASN A 236 -3.65 7.05 -17.71
C ASN A 236 -3.15 7.98 -16.60
N VAL A 237 -1.94 8.51 -16.76
CA VAL A 237 -1.24 9.33 -15.76
C VAL A 237 -0.71 10.60 -16.41
N GLY A 238 -1.07 11.76 -15.85
CA GLY A 238 -0.64 13.08 -16.32
C GLY A 238 -1.29 13.53 -17.62
N ASP A 239 -0.65 14.48 -18.33
CA ASP A 239 -1.22 15.11 -19.53
C ASP A 239 -1.41 14.10 -20.69
N VAL A 240 -2.62 13.57 -20.78
CA VAL A 240 -3.06 12.74 -21.89
C VAL A 240 -3.33 13.63 -23.10
N VAL A 241 -2.28 14.05 -23.80
CA VAL A 241 -2.40 14.77 -25.09
C VAL A 241 -3.18 13.94 -26.12
N SER A 242 -3.09 12.61 -26.02
CA SER A 242 -3.88 11.63 -26.78
C SER A 242 -4.01 10.32 -26.01
N ALA A 243 -5.22 9.73 -26.01
CA ALA A 243 -5.60 8.54 -25.23
C ALA A 243 -4.90 7.22 -25.61
N SER A 244 -3.76 7.29 -26.29
CA SER A 244 -3.02 6.13 -26.80
C SER A 244 -1.52 6.34 -26.94
N THR A 245 -0.99 7.46 -26.46
CA THR A 245 0.45 7.74 -26.50
C THR A 245 1.03 7.60 -25.10
N LEU A 246 1.80 6.52 -24.90
CA LEU A 246 2.74 6.42 -23.79
C LEU A 246 3.92 7.33 -24.09
N MET A 247 4.22 8.21 -23.15
CA MET A 247 5.37 9.10 -23.17
C MET A 247 6.38 8.65 -22.12
N THR A 248 7.63 9.06 -22.29
CA THR A 248 8.73 8.69 -21.37
C THR A 248 9.68 9.86 -21.12
N ASP A 249 10.39 9.79 -19.98
CA ASP A 249 11.51 10.67 -19.61
C ASP A 249 11.19 12.16 -19.73
N GLU A 250 11.90 12.93 -20.57
CA GLU A 250 11.75 14.39 -20.69
C GLU A 250 10.33 14.86 -21.02
N ASN A 251 9.51 14.00 -21.63
CA ASN A 251 8.09 14.28 -21.88
C ASN A 251 7.23 14.19 -20.62
N CYS A 252 7.70 13.49 -19.59
CA CYS A 252 6.99 13.22 -18.34
C CYS A 252 7.59 13.95 -17.14
N TYR A 253 8.88 14.27 -17.22
CA TYR A 253 9.59 14.96 -16.17
C TYR A 253 10.72 15.78 -16.79
N SER A 254 10.56 17.11 -16.80
CA SER A 254 11.57 18.04 -17.31
C SER A 254 12.33 18.71 -16.17
N SER A 255 13.66 18.60 -16.20
CA SER A 255 14.54 19.27 -15.23
C SER A 255 14.52 20.80 -15.31
N ASP A 256 14.07 21.37 -16.43
CA ASP A 256 13.98 22.82 -16.66
C ASP A 256 12.63 23.41 -16.20
N SER A 257 11.68 22.57 -15.77
CA SER A 257 10.38 23.03 -15.27
C SER A 257 10.57 23.78 -13.94
N THR A 258 10.38 25.10 -13.98
CA THR A 258 10.27 25.94 -12.77
C THR A 258 8.88 25.89 -12.16
N ASN A 259 7.92 25.36 -12.92
CA ASN A 259 6.55 25.18 -12.55
C ASN A 259 6.36 23.70 -12.22
N ASP A 260 6.05 23.42 -10.96
CA ASP A 260 5.67 22.11 -10.39
C ASP A 260 4.36 21.55 -11.00
N LEU A 261 4.02 21.91 -12.25
CA LEU A 261 2.70 21.77 -12.87
C LEU A 261 2.63 20.64 -13.92
N ASP A 262 3.67 19.81 -14.01
CA ASP A 262 3.75 18.65 -14.90
C ASP A 262 4.58 17.52 -14.25
N ALA A 263 4.14 17.02 -13.09
CA ALA A 263 4.88 16.01 -12.32
C ALA A 263 4.14 14.66 -12.16
N ASP A 264 3.12 14.41 -12.98
CA ASP A 264 2.41 13.13 -12.97
C ASP A 264 3.17 12.06 -13.75
N PHE A 265 3.82 11.15 -13.03
CA PHE A 265 4.59 10.08 -13.63
C PHE A 265 4.69 8.83 -12.76
N LEU A 266 4.93 7.69 -13.41
CA LEU A 266 5.55 6.53 -12.79
C LEU A 266 7.04 6.55 -13.07
N MET A 267 7.85 6.34 -12.05
CA MET A 267 9.29 6.16 -12.18
C MET A 267 9.66 4.71 -11.90
N VAL A 268 10.28 4.06 -12.89
CA VAL A 268 10.76 2.68 -12.83
C VAL A 268 12.26 2.69 -13.12
N PRO A 269 13.13 2.45 -12.11
CA PRO A 269 14.57 2.52 -12.29
C PRO A 269 15.08 1.52 -13.33
N GLN A 270 15.94 1.97 -14.25
CA GLN A 270 16.56 1.13 -15.29
C GLN A 270 15.55 0.29 -16.09
N ALA A 271 14.37 0.84 -16.40
CA ALA A 271 13.39 0.12 -17.18
C ALA A 271 13.78 0.05 -18.67
N THR A 272 13.45 -1.08 -19.27
CA THR A 272 13.68 -1.37 -20.69
C THR A 272 12.43 -2.01 -21.27
N PHE A 273 11.94 -1.46 -22.37
CA PHE A 273 10.83 -2.03 -23.14
C PHE A 273 11.25 -3.37 -23.73
N GLU A 274 10.42 -4.41 -23.55
CA GLU A 274 10.74 -5.76 -24.05
C GLU A 274 10.69 -5.85 -25.59
N ASP A 275 9.84 -5.06 -26.24
CA ASP A 275 9.59 -5.11 -27.68
C ASP A 275 10.61 -4.32 -28.51
N THR A 276 10.97 -3.14 -28.04
CA THR A 276 11.80 -2.17 -28.75
C THR A 276 13.21 -2.06 -28.19
N HIS A 277 13.48 -2.66 -27.02
CA HIS A 277 14.74 -2.52 -26.27
C HIS A 277 15.11 -1.07 -25.94
N LYS A 278 14.14 -0.15 -25.97
CA LYS A 278 14.33 1.23 -25.56
C LYS A 278 14.42 1.31 -24.04
N HIS A 279 15.30 2.17 -23.54
CA HIS A 279 15.39 2.48 -22.12
C HIS A 279 14.50 3.67 -21.79
N ALA A 280 13.91 3.65 -20.60
CA ALA A 280 13.16 4.75 -20.02
C ALA A 280 13.20 4.65 -18.49
N THR A 281 13.00 5.77 -17.80
CA THR A 281 12.91 5.83 -16.33
C THR A 281 11.57 6.41 -15.89
N TYR A 282 11.10 7.47 -16.54
CA TYR A 282 9.81 8.10 -16.24
C TYR A 282 8.78 7.72 -17.30
N PHE A 283 7.52 7.55 -16.90
CA PHE A 283 6.41 7.12 -17.74
C PHE A 283 5.16 7.95 -17.41
N CYS A 284 4.47 8.43 -18.44
CA CYS A 284 3.24 9.24 -18.36
C CYS A 284 2.45 9.13 -19.68
N GLY A 285 1.27 9.74 -19.75
CA GLY A 285 0.35 9.66 -20.87
C GLY A 285 -0.65 8.52 -20.72
N SER A 286 -1.03 7.90 -21.84
CA SER A 286 -2.12 6.89 -21.84
C SER A 286 -1.80 5.65 -22.67
N ILE A 287 -2.16 4.48 -22.14
CA ILE A 287 -2.04 3.17 -22.77
C ILE A 287 -3.37 2.40 -22.66
N LYS A 288 -3.85 1.85 -23.77
CA LYS A 288 -4.97 0.87 -23.82
C LYS A 288 -4.57 -0.51 -24.34
N LYS A 289 -3.28 -0.84 -24.29
CA LYS A 289 -2.70 -2.10 -24.79
C LYS A 289 -1.63 -2.61 -23.83
N ASP A 290 -1.32 -3.90 -23.89
CA ASP A 290 -0.21 -4.43 -23.09
C ASP A 290 1.11 -3.74 -23.44
N VAL A 291 1.73 -3.12 -22.43
CA VAL A 291 3.11 -2.64 -22.48
C VAL A 291 3.89 -3.41 -21.44
N VAL A 292 4.98 -4.05 -21.88
CA VAL A 292 5.85 -4.83 -21.00
C VAL A 292 7.21 -4.16 -20.91
N ILE A 293 7.60 -3.83 -19.69
CA ILE A 293 8.91 -3.32 -19.35
C ILE A 293 9.57 -4.27 -18.36
N SER A 294 10.90 -4.35 -18.44
CA SER A 294 11.72 -5.07 -17.48
C SER A 294 12.69 -4.08 -16.82
N SER A 295 12.88 -4.20 -15.52
CA SER A 295 13.86 -3.46 -14.74
C SER A 295 14.86 -4.45 -14.15
N ASN A 296 16.14 -4.20 -14.38
CA ASN A 296 17.26 -4.95 -13.82
C ASN A 296 18.05 -4.15 -12.78
N ASN A 297 17.43 -3.12 -12.19
CA ASN A 297 18.05 -2.26 -11.18
C ASN A 297 18.72 -3.13 -10.07
N PRO A 298 20.00 -2.90 -9.71
CA PRO A 298 20.68 -3.70 -8.70
C PRO A 298 20.17 -3.46 -7.26
N GLY A 299 19.53 -2.32 -7.01
CA GLY A 299 19.05 -1.91 -5.69
C GLY A 299 17.68 -2.46 -5.32
N PRO A 300 16.91 -1.74 -4.47
CA PRO A 300 15.51 -2.06 -4.22
C PRO A 300 14.71 -2.17 -5.53
N LEU A 301 13.79 -3.13 -5.58
CA LEU A 301 12.82 -3.22 -6.65
C LEU A 301 11.63 -2.34 -6.28
N MET A 302 11.42 -1.27 -7.02
CA MET A 302 10.36 -0.32 -6.73
C MET A 302 9.84 0.38 -7.98
N VAL A 303 8.61 0.83 -7.89
CA VAL A 303 7.96 1.79 -8.77
C VAL A 303 7.56 2.96 -7.90
N LEU A 304 7.93 4.18 -8.28
CA LEU A 304 7.48 5.40 -7.60
C LEU A 304 6.31 5.98 -8.40
N PHE A 305 5.22 6.32 -7.73
CA PHE A 305 4.18 7.16 -8.30
C PHE A 305 4.27 8.56 -7.69
N ASN A 306 4.35 9.56 -8.58
CA ASN A 306 4.28 10.96 -8.23
C ASN A 306 3.11 11.58 -9.01
N SER A 307 2.30 12.36 -8.32
CA SER A 307 1.35 13.28 -8.94
C SER A 307 1.46 14.67 -8.33
N ASP A 308 1.25 15.67 -9.17
CA ASP A 308 1.13 17.06 -8.79
C ASP A 308 -0.28 17.39 -8.28
N ASP A 309 -0.56 18.68 -8.21
CA ASP A 309 -1.82 19.19 -7.70
C ASP A 309 -2.93 19.17 -8.76
N ILE A 310 -2.58 19.27 -10.04
CA ILE A 310 -3.48 19.58 -11.14
C ILE A 310 -4.07 18.30 -11.72
N TYR A 311 -5.37 18.15 -11.55
CA TYR A 311 -6.13 17.15 -12.28
C TYR A 311 -6.36 17.58 -13.74
N ARG A 312 -6.03 16.68 -14.67
CA ARG A 312 -6.36 16.80 -16.10
C ARG A 312 -7.36 15.76 -16.56
N GLN A 313 -8.04 16.07 -17.65
CA GLN A 313 -9.08 15.18 -18.18
C GLN A 313 -8.49 13.82 -18.59
N ASN A 314 -9.15 12.74 -18.15
CA ASN A 314 -8.82 11.33 -18.39
C ASN A 314 -7.75 10.73 -17.48
N GLU A 315 -7.25 11.46 -16.48
CA GLU A 315 -6.42 10.88 -15.43
C GLU A 315 -7.23 9.86 -14.62
N ALA A 316 -6.83 8.61 -14.73
CA ALA A 316 -7.51 7.48 -14.07
C ALA A 316 -6.55 6.57 -13.29
N GLY A 317 -5.25 6.83 -13.41
CA GLY A 317 -4.20 6.12 -12.70
C GLY A 317 -3.68 4.96 -13.52
N PHE A 318 -3.34 3.86 -12.86
CA PHE A 318 -2.64 2.77 -13.53
C PHE A 318 -2.99 1.42 -12.93
N ALA A 319 -2.89 0.39 -13.76
CA ALA A 319 -3.00 -0.98 -13.35
C ALA A 319 -2.01 -1.86 -14.12
N PHE A 320 -1.22 -2.64 -13.37
CA PHE A 320 -0.23 -3.52 -13.95
C PHE A 320 -0.11 -4.83 -13.18
N THR A 321 0.40 -5.85 -13.86
CA THR A 321 0.88 -7.07 -13.21
C THR A 321 2.39 -7.05 -13.12
N TYR A 322 2.95 -7.72 -12.12
CA TYR A 322 4.38 -7.79 -11.94
C TYR A 322 4.85 -9.24 -11.74
N VAL A 323 6.08 -9.51 -12.15
CA VAL A 323 6.81 -10.74 -11.89
C VAL A 323 8.24 -10.39 -11.48
N VAL A 324 8.63 -10.83 -10.29
CA VAL A 324 10.01 -10.80 -9.80
C VAL A 324 10.65 -12.13 -10.17
N SER A 325 11.74 -12.10 -10.94
CA SER A 325 12.51 -13.28 -11.40
C SER A 325 13.99 -13.10 -11.14
#